data_AF-A0AAU0F2Q6-F1
#
_entry.id   AF-A0AAU0F2Q6-F1
#
_cell.length_a   1.000
_cell.length_b   1.000
_cell.length_c   1.000
_cell.angle_alpha   90.00
_cell.angle_beta   90.00
_cell.angle_gamma   90.00
#
_symmetry.space_group_name_H-M   'P 1'
#
loop_
_entity.id
_entity.type
_entity.pdbx_description
1 polymer ?
#
loop_
_entity_poly.entity_id
_entity_poly.type
_entity_poly.pdbx_seq_one_letter_code
_entity_poly.pdbx_strand_id
1 'polypeptide(L)' 'MLLDGTEDADRRLKSMLVWDVNNGISRRSWARNEGAIFAIKRAMEVEPLLKVTLPNMVDDTLL' A
#
# COMPACT_ATOMS: atom_id res chain seq x y z
N MET A 1 -3.73 19.29 -2.38
CA MET A 1 -3.78 19.33 -0.90
C MET A 1 -3.19 20.66 -0.43
N LEU A 2 -3.83 21.35 0.50
CA LEU A 2 -3.32 22.61 1.09
C LEU A 2 -2.76 22.34 2.48
N LEU A 3 -1.56 22.88 2.75
CA LEU A 3 -0.92 22.85 4.06
C LEU A 3 -0.94 24.27 4.63
N ASP A 4 -1.91 24.55 5.48
CA ASP A 4 -2.10 25.86 6.13
C ASP A 4 -1.63 25.87 7.60
N GLY A 5 -1.01 24.79 8.07
CA GLY A 5 -0.50 24.63 9.43
C GLY A 5 -1.56 24.26 10.47
N THR A 6 -2.82 24.07 10.06
CA THR A 6 -3.89 23.62 10.96
C THR A 6 -3.75 22.13 11.32
N GLU A 7 -4.20 21.74 12.51
CA GLU A 7 -4.28 20.33 12.92
C GLU A 7 -5.15 19.50 11.95
N ASP A 8 -6.15 20.15 11.36
CA ASP A 8 -7.03 19.57 10.36
C ASP A 8 -6.29 19.22 9.07
N ALA A 9 -5.37 20.09 8.63
CA ALA A 9 -4.51 19.82 7.49
C ALA A 9 -3.51 18.68 7.79
N ASP A 10 -2.95 18.61 9.00
CA ASP A 10 -2.06 17.50 9.42
C ASP A 10 -2.79 16.15 9.42
N ARG A 11 -4.02 16.09 9.96
CA ARG A 11 -4.84 14.87 9.94
C ARG A 11 -5.11 14.41 8.50
N ARG A 12 -5.56 15.33 7.63
CA ARG A 12 -5.83 15.03 6.22
C ARG A 12 -4.57 14.59 5.49
N LEU A 13 -3.42 15.19 5.80
CA LEU A 13 -2.12 14.85 5.20
C LEU A 13 -1.80 13.39 5.40
N LYS A 14 -1.82 12.97 6.66
CA LYS A 14 -1.45 11.62 7.08
C LYS A 14 -2.38 10.58 6.46
N SER A 15 -3.70 10.81 6.50
CA SER A 15 -4.67 9.91 5.88
C SER A 15 -4.51 9.84 4.36
N MET A 16 -4.36 10.99 3.69
CA MET A 16 -4.24 11.03 2.23
C MET A 16 -2.97 10.36 1.74
N LEU A 17 -1.80 10.65 2.33
CA LEU A 17 -0.53 10.07 1.90
C LEU A 17 -0.49 8.55 2.08
N VAL A 18 -1.02 8.05 3.20
CA VAL A 18 -1.11 6.62 3.45
C VAL A 18 -1.95 5.93 2.38
N TRP A 19 -3.08 6.52 2.01
CA TRP A 19 -3.93 5.96 0.96
C TRP A 19 -3.30 6.05 -0.42
N ASP A 20 -2.84 7.24 -0.83
CA ASP A 20 -2.33 7.52 -2.18
C ASP A 20 -1.16 6.59 -2.55
N VAL A 21 -0.24 6.37 -1.62
CA VAL A 21 0.91 5.51 -1.81
C VAL A 21 0.53 4.02 -1.73
N ASN A 22 -0.09 3.59 -0.62
CA ASN A 22 -0.31 2.16 -0.41
C ASN A 22 -1.34 1.57 -1.37
N ASN A 23 -2.30 2.36 -1.87
CA ASN A 23 -3.22 1.89 -2.90
C ASN A 23 -2.47 1.54 -4.20
N GLY A 24 -1.53 2.39 -4.62
CA GLY A 24 -0.68 2.13 -5.78
C GLY A 24 0.22 0.91 -5.59
N ILE A 25 0.85 0.76 -4.42
CA ILE A 25 1.68 -0.40 -4.09
C ILE A 25 0.81 -1.68 -4.08
N SER A 26 -0.38 -1.64 -3.48
CA SER A 26 -1.32 -2.76 -3.44
C SER A 26 -1.66 -3.27 -4.84
N ARG A 27 -2.02 -2.36 -5.76
CA ARG A 27 -2.35 -2.72 -7.15
C ARG A 27 -1.14 -3.29 -7.91
N ARG A 28 0.06 -2.74 -7.71
CA ARG A 28 1.29 -3.25 -8.34
C ARG A 28 1.71 -4.61 -7.75
N SER A 29 1.51 -4.79 -6.45
CA SER A 29 1.72 -6.06 -5.76
C SER A 29 0.81 -7.12 -6.36
N TRP A 30 -0.48 -6.83 -6.54
CA TRP A 30 -1.42 -7.73 -7.20
C TRP A 30 -1.02 -8.09 -8.64
N ALA A 31 -0.42 -7.15 -9.36
CA ALA A 31 0.17 -7.39 -10.68
C ALA A 31 1.52 -8.15 -10.63
N ARG A 32 1.84 -8.78 -9.50
CA ARG A 32 3.03 -9.63 -9.27
C ARG A 32 4.36 -8.88 -9.35
N ASN A 33 4.37 -7.56 -9.08
CA ASN A 33 5.62 -6.83 -8.96
C ASN A 33 6.31 -7.16 -7.63
N GLU A 34 7.50 -7.76 -7.69
CA GLU A 34 8.24 -8.24 -6.51
C GLU A 34 8.53 -7.13 -5.49
N GLY A 35 8.99 -5.96 -5.94
CA GLY A 35 9.28 -4.82 -5.07
C GLY A 35 8.03 -4.29 -4.37
N ALA A 36 6.89 -4.28 -5.07
CA ALA A 36 5.62 -3.88 -4.48
C ALA A 36 5.08 -4.92 -3.49
N ILE A 37 5.23 -6.22 -3.77
CA ILE A 37 4.88 -7.30 -2.83
C ILE A 37 5.69 -7.15 -1.53
N PHE A 38 7.00 -6.89 -1.64
CA PHE A 38 7.85 -6.65 -0.48
C PHE A 38 7.39 -5.42 0.31
N ALA A 39 7.20 -4.29 -0.36
CA ALA A 39 6.82 -3.03 0.28
C ALA A 39 5.46 -3.12 0.98
N ILE A 40 4.45 -3.73 0.35
CA ILE A 40 3.12 -3.82 0.97
C ILE A 40 3.09 -4.79 2.15
N LYS A 41 3.87 -5.89 2.12
CA LYS A 41 4.01 -6.80 3.28
C LYS A 41 4.53 -6.04 4.50
N ARG A 42 5.60 -5.27 4.32
CA ARG A 42 6.16 -4.43 5.39
C ARG A 42 5.18 -3.35 5.86
N ALA A 43 4.43 -2.74 4.94
CA ALA A 43 3.41 -1.76 5.31
C ALA A 43 2.30 -2.38 6.18
N MET A 44 1.85 -3.60 5.87
CA MET A 44 0.86 -4.34 6.67
C MET A 44 1.39 -4.80 8.03
N GLU A 45 2.70 -4.98 8.19
CA GLU A 45 3.34 -5.23 9.50
C GLU A 45 3.34 -3.98 10.39
N VAL A 46 3.53 -2.80 9.79
CA VAL A 46 3.60 -1.52 10.52
C VAL A 46 2.20 -0.98 10.83
N GLU A 47 1.24 -1.18 9.94
CA GLU A 47 -0.15 -0.70 10.08
C GLU A 47 -1.12 -1.90 10.08
N PRO A 48 -1.52 -2.42 11.27
CA PRO A 48 -2.37 -3.61 11.39
C PRO A 48 -3.77 -3.47 10.77
N LEU A 49 -4.25 -2.23 10.57
CA LEU A 49 -5.53 -1.98 9.90
C LEU A 49 -5.41 -2.06 8.37
N LEU A 50 -4.20 -1.98 7.82
CA LEU A 50 -3.96 -2.17 6.41
C LEU A 50 -3.98 -3.67 6.09
N LYS A 51 -5.03 -4.12 5.42
CA LYS A 51 -5.17 -5.51 4.97
C LYS A 51 -5.34 -5.55 3.45
N VAL A 52 -4.36 -6.12 2.77
CA VAL A 52 -4.29 -6.16 1.31
C VAL A 52 -4.19 -7.61 0.84
N THR A 53 -4.93 -7.95 -0.22
CA THR A 53 -4.84 -9.26 -0.86
C THR A 53 -3.51 -9.38 -1.62
N LEU A 54 -2.72 -10.41 -1.28
CA LEU A 54 -1.47 -10.71 -1.99
C LEU A 54 -1.72 -11.75 -3.09
N PRO A 55 -1.05 -11.64 -4.25
CA PRO A 55 -1.16 -12.66 -5.28
C PRO A 55 -0.51 -13.97 -4.83
N ASN A 56 -1.10 -15.09 -5.24
CA ASN A 56 -0.41 -16.38 -5.23
C ASN A 56 0.29 -16.55 -6.57
N MET A 57 1.56 -16.93 -6.52
CA MET A 57 2.33 -17.27 -7.72
C MET A 57 1.93 -18.68 -8.15
N VAL A 58 1.61 -18.84 -9.43
CA VAL A 58 1.40 -20.17 -10.02
C VAL A 58 2.77 -20.75 -10.38
N ASP A 59 2.93 -22.06 -10.24
CA ASP A 59 4.11 -22.74 -10.74
C ASP A 59 4.10 -22.69 -12.27
N ASP A 60 5.23 -22.34 -12.87
CA ASP A 60 5.36 -22.26 -14.32
C ASP A 60 5.16 -23.63 -15.00
N THR A 61 5.35 -24.73 -14.28
CA THR A 61 5.09 -26.10 -14.77
C THR A 61 3.61 -26.43 -14.88
N LEU A 62 2.72 -25.62 -14.28
CA LEU A 62 1.27 -25.78 -14.32
C LEU A 62 0.59 -24.88 -15.37
N LEU A 63 1.36 -24.08 -16.10
CA LEU A 63 0.92 -23.20 -17.20
C LEU A 63 0.99 -23.92 -18.56
#